data_AF-A0A430QT41-F1
#
_entry.id   AF-A0A430QT41-F1
#
_cell.length_a   1.000
_cell.length_b   1.000
_cell.length_c   1.000
_cell.angle_alpha   90.00
_cell.angle_beta   90.00
_cell.angle_gamma   90.00
#
_symmetry.space_group_name_H-M   'P 1'
#
loop_
_entity.id
_entity.type
_entity.pdbx_description
1 polymer ?
#
loop_
_entity_poly.entity_id
_entity_poly.type
_entity_poly.pdbx_seq_one_letter_code
_entity_poly.pdbx_strand_id
1 'polypeptide(L)'
;MDCSSPTYCYECEGLLWGLARQGLRCTECGVKCHDKCRELLNSDCLQRAAEKSAKQGAADKAQTIMQAIKALMSQRISEMPDLFNLLGLVFKVDSKIHERNLLQAEQSILDGTSKWSAKIAIT
;
A
#
# COMPACT_ATOMS: atom_id res chain seq x y z
N MET A 1 -7.42 22.02 4.49
CA MET A 1 -8.12 20.86 5.09
C MET A 1 -9.49 21.37 5.49
N ASP A 2 -10.55 20.99 4.77
CA ASP A 2 -11.90 21.44 5.13
C ASP A 2 -12.28 20.79 6.46
N CYS A 3 -12.36 21.62 7.49
CA CYS A 3 -12.62 21.20 8.86
C CYS A 3 -14.12 21.24 9.20
N SER A 4 -14.96 20.96 8.19
CA SER A 4 -16.42 20.98 8.29
C SER A 4 -16.99 19.73 8.95
N SER A 5 -16.21 18.65 9.05
CA SER A 5 -16.61 17.40 9.71
C SER A 5 -15.52 16.85 10.64
N PRO A 6 -15.92 16.26 11.79
CA PRO A 6 -14.97 15.64 12.71
C PRO A 6 -14.27 14.48 12.00
N THR A 7 -12.93 14.52 11.98
CA THR A 7 -12.11 13.43 11.45
C THR A 7 -11.18 12.91 12.53
N TYR A 8 -10.72 11.67 12.43
CA TYR A 8 -9.76 11.09 13.37
C TYR A 8 -8.42 10.83 12.67
N CYS A 9 -7.35 10.98 13.43
CA CYS A 9 -5.99 10.63 13.02
C CYS A 9 -5.89 9.12 12.80
N TYR A 10 -5.27 8.70 11.69
CA TYR A 10 -5.10 7.28 11.37
C TYR A 10 -4.26 6.53 12.41
N GLU A 11 -3.22 7.17 12.94
CA GLU A 11 -2.27 6.51 13.85
C GLU A 11 -2.79 6.39 15.28
N CYS A 12 -3.16 7.50 15.91
CA CYS A 12 -3.51 7.53 17.34
C CYS A 12 -5.02 7.62 17.60
N GLU A 13 -5.85 7.54 16.55
CA GLU A 13 -7.31 7.69 16.61
C GLU A 13 -7.81 9.00 17.27
N GLY A 14 -6.92 9.98 17.43
CA GLY A 14 -7.23 11.26 18.08
C GLY A 14 -7.99 12.20 17.15
N LEU A 15 -8.90 13.00 17.73
CA LEU A 15 -9.78 13.90 16.97
C LEU A 15 -9.02 15.07 16.30
N LEU A 16 -9.22 15.20 14.99
CA LEU A 16 -8.84 16.31 14.12
C LEU A 16 -10.08 17.17 13.82
N TRP A 17 -10.24 18.30 14.51
CA TRP A 17 -11.40 19.18 14.36
C TRP A 17 -11.16 20.63 14.80
N GLY A 18 -11.87 21.57 14.18
CA GLY A 18 -11.74 23.01 14.37
C GLY A 18 -10.40 23.59 13.90
N LEU A 19 -10.21 24.88 14.20
CA LEU A 19 -8.99 25.62 13.86
C LEU A 19 -7.77 25.21 14.71
N ALA A 20 -8.01 24.63 15.90
CA ALA A 20 -6.97 24.32 16.87
C ALA A 20 -6.37 22.90 16.74
N ARG A 21 -7.10 21.93 16.15
CA ARG A 21 -6.64 20.54 16.00
C ARG A 21 -6.51 20.17 14.52
N GLN A 22 -5.68 20.94 13.82
CA GLN A 22 -5.38 20.68 12.41
C GLN A 22 -4.46 19.45 12.28
N GLY A 23 -4.58 18.77 11.15
CA GLY A 23 -3.74 17.63 10.79
C GLY A 23 -3.26 17.73 9.35
N LEU A 24 -2.44 16.76 8.98
CA LEU A 24 -1.95 16.59 7.62
C LEU A 24 -2.90 15.70 6.82
N ARG A 25 -2.97 15.95 5.50
CA ARG A 25 -3.63 15.06 4.53
C ARG A 25 -2.64 14.71 3.43
N CYS A 26 -2.44 13.42 3.17
CA CYS A 26 -1.72 13.02 1.97
C CYS A 26 -2.55 13.36 0.71
N THR A 27 -1.92 13.97 -0.30
CA THR A 27 -2.58 14.31 -1.57
C THR A 27 -2.94 13.08 -2.39
N GLU A 28 -2.12 12.03 -2.31
CA GLU A 28 -2.30 10.79 -3.06
C GLU A 28 -3.33 9.89 -2.39
N CYS A 29 -2.96 9.25 -1.28
CA CYS A 29 -3.80 8.25 -0.63
C CYS A 29 -4.92 8.87 0.22
N GLY A 30 -4.83 10.15 0.57
CA GLY A 30 -5.84 10.83 1.39
C GLY A 30 -5.80 10.52 2.88
N VAL A 31 -4.81 9.75 3.36
CA VAL A 31 -4.65 9.47 4.81
C VAL A 31 -4.53 10.78 5.58
N LYS A 32 -5.17 10.81 6.75
CA LYS A 32 -5.21 11.98 7.63
C LYS A 32 -4.52 11.64 8.95
N CYS A 33 -3.62 12.48 9.42
CA CYS A 33 -2.89 12.26 10.66
C CYS A 33 -2.54 13.58 11.35
N HIS A 34 -2.16 13.53 12.62
CA HIS A 34 -1.48 14.66 13.26
C HIS A 34 -0.07 14.82 12.68
N ASP A 35 0.47 16.03 12.76
CA ASP A 35 1.85 16.31 12.38
C ASP A 35 2.85 15.41 13.14
N LYS A 36 2.70 15.32 14.47
CA LYS A 36 3.48 14.41 15.33
C LYS A 36 3.33 12.91 15.02
N CYS A 37 2.24 12.51 14.35
CA CYS A 37 1.96 11.12 14.02
C CYS A 37 2.47 10.75 12.62
N ARG A 38 2.95 11.71 11.83
CA ARG A 38 3.34 11.51 10.43
C ARG A 38 4.39 10.41 10.26
N GLU A 39 5.43 10.43 11.11
CA GLU A 39 6.56 9.50 11.02
C GLU A 39 6.25 8.10 11.57
N LEU A 40 5.13 7.97 12.29
CA LEU A 40 4.67 6.71 12.87
C LEU A 40 3.74 5.94 11.94
N LEU A 41 3.28 6.57 10.85
CA LEU A 41 2.28 6.00 9.95
C LEU A 41 2.74 4.68 9.33
N ASN A 42 2.09 3.59 9.72
CA ASN A 42 2.20 2.31 9.03
C ASN A 42 1.10 2.19 7.95
N SER A 43 1.23 2.97 6.89
CA SER A 43 0.27 2.96 5.77
C SER A 43 0.98 2.97 4.42
N ASP A 44 0.75 1.93 3.61
CA ASP A 44 1.23 1.91 2.24
C ASP A 44 0.49 2.96 1.40
N CYS A 45 1.23 3.97 0.94
CA CYS A 45 0.66 5.10 0.21
C CYS A 45 0.19 4.69 -1.20
N LEU A 46 1.01 3.94 -1.94
CA LEU A 46 0.71 3.60 -3.33
C LEU A 46 -0.48 2.66 -3.40
N GLN A 47 -0.53 1.66 -2.52
CA GLN A 47 -1.65 0.72 -2.47
C GLN A 47 -2.98 1.41 -2.15
N ARG A 48 -2.98 2.26 -1.12
CA ARG A 48 -4.17 3.03 -0.73
C ARG A 48 -4.60 4.02 -1.81
N ALA A 49 -3.66 4.63 -2.51
CA ALA A 49 -3.95 5.55 -3.60
C ALA A 49 -4.61 4.80 -4.78
N ALA A 50 -4.08 3.64 -5.16
CA ALA A 50 -4.67 2.79 -6.21
C ALA A 50 -6.09 2.34 -5.84
N GLU A 51 -6.30 1.83 -4.62
CA GLU A 51 -7.61 1.41 -4.13
C GLU A 51 -8.62 2.55 -4.09
N LYS A 52 -8.20 3.72 -3.62
CA LYS A 52 -9.05 4.92 -3.60
C LYS A 52 -9.44 5.33 -5.02
N SER A 53 -8.49 5.37 -5.95
CA SER A 53 -8.77 5.70 -7.35
C SER A 53 -9.71 4.69 -8.00
N ALA A 54 -9.54 3.40 -7.73
CA ALA A 54 -10.45 2.35 -8.22
C ALA A 54 -11.88 2.53 -7.67
N LYS A 55 -12.03 2.76 -6.36
CA LYS A 55 -13.34 2.99 -5.71
C LYS A 55 -14.04 4.26 -6.21
N GLN A 56 -13.28 5.26 -6.63
CA GLN A 56 -13.80 6.53 -7.17
C GLN A 56 -14.07 6.48 -8.68
N GLY A 57 -13.91 5.32 -9.34
CA GLY A 57 -14.11 5.18 -10.78
C GLY A 57 -13.03 5.82 -11.64
N ALA A 58 -11.91 6.24 -11.05
CA ALA A 58 -10.75 6.80 -11.76
C ALA A 58 -9.78 5.69 -12.19
N ALA A 59 -10.24 4.82 -13.08
CA ALA A 59 -9.52 3.62 -13.51
C ALA A 59 -8.12 3.93 -14.10
N ASP A 60 -8.01 4.97 -14.93
CA ASP A 60 -6.72 5.37 -15.53
C ASP A 60 -5.68 5.78 -14.47
N LYS A 61 -6.14 6.50 -13.44
CA LYS A 61 -5.28 6.89 -12.32
C LYS A 61 -4.86 5.66 -11.51
N ALA A 62 -5.78 4.73 -11.25
CA ALA A 62 -5.46 3.49 -10.56
C ALA A 62 -4.44 2.65 -11.36
N GLN A 63 -4.61 2.55 -12.67
CA GLN A 63 -3.69 1.83 -13.56
C GLN A 63 -2.29 2.46 -13.58
N THR A 64 -2.20 3.79 -13.64
CA THR A 64 -0.92 4.51 -13.58
C THR A 64 -0.17 4.22 -12.27
N ILE A 65 -0.89 4.20 -11.14
CA ILE A 65 -0.29 3.87 -9.84
C ILE A 65 0.18 2.42 -9.79
N MET A 66 -0.64 1.48 -10.28
CA MET A 66 -0.25 0.05 -10.36
C MET A 66 0.99 -0.16 -11.23
N GLN A 67 1.13 0.58 -12.34
CA GLN A 67 2.33 0.54 -13.17
C GLN A 67 3.57 1.04 -12.43
N ALA A 68 3.44 2.08 -11.59
CA ALA A 68 4.55 2.54 -10.74
C ALA A 68 4.96 1.47 -9.71
N ILE A 69 3.99 0.80 -9.06
CA ILE A 69 4.26 -0.30 -8.12
C ILE A 69 5.00 -1.44 -8.84
N LYS A 70 4.55 -1.80 -10.04
CA LYS A 70 5.22 -2.79 -10.89
C LYS A 70 6.67 -2.41 -11.20
N ALA A 71 6.90 -1.18 -11.64
CA ALA A 71 8.24 -0.70 -11.97
C ALA A 71 9.19 -0.76 -10.76
N LEU A 72 8.72 -0.38 -9.58
CA LEU A 72 9.50 -0.46 -8.33
C LEU A 72 9.86 -1.90 -7.97
N MET A 73 8.93 -2.86 -8.15
CA MET A 73 9.20 -4.28 -7.92
C MET A 73 10.25 -4.82 -8.89
N SER A 74 10.09 -4.54 -10.19
CA SER A 74 11.06 -4.95 -11.21
C SER A 74 12.45 -4.36 -10.95
N GLN A 75 12.51 -3.07 -10.57
CA GLN A 75 13.75 -2.42 -10.19
C GLN A 75 14.42 -3.16 -9.03
N ARG A 76 13.67 -3.46 -7.96
CA ARG A 76 14.22 -4.16 -6.79
C ARG A 76 14.78 -5.54 -7.13
N ILE A 77 14.08 -6.30 -7.97
CA ILE A 77 14.54 -7.63 -8.42
C ILE A 77 15.82 -7.49 -9.25
N SER A 78 15.89 -6.50 -10.14
CA SER A 78 17.07 -6.27 -10.98
C SER A 78 18.29 -5.78 -10.21
N GLU A 79 18.10 -4.97 -9.16
CA GLU A 79 19.18 -4.42 -8.34
C GLU A 79 19.71 -5.44 -7.31
N MET A 80 18.86 -6.37 -6.86
CA MET A 80 19.19 -7.35 -5.81
C MET A 80 18.94 -8.79 -6.26
N PRO A 81 19.45 -9.25 -7.42
CA PRO A 81 19.09 -10.56 -7.98
C PRO A 81 19.49 -11.72 -7.07
N ASP A 82 20.63 -11.61 -6.38
CA ASP A 82 21.14 -12.66 -5.49
C ASP A 82 20.22 -12.92 -4.29
N LEU A 83 19.56 -11.87 -3.78
CA LEU A 83 18.61 -12.02 -2.68
C LEU A 83 17.41 -12.88 -3.09
N PHE A 84 16.87 -12.64 -4.28
CA PHE A 84 15.73 -13.40 -4.79
C PHE A 84 16.16 -14.83 -5.16
N ASN A 85 17.30 -15.00 -5.82
CA ASN A 85 17.85 -16.32 -6.14
C ASN A 85 18.12 -17.16 -4.87
N LEU A 86 18.63 -16.54 -3.81
CA LEU A 86 18.87 -17.20 -2.53
C LEU A 86 17.59 -17.80 -1.93
N LEU A 87 16.43 -17.12 -2.08
CA LEU A 87 15.15 -17.68 -1.63
C LEU A 87 14.84 -19.00 -2.36
N GLY A 88 15.01 -19.05 -3.68
CA GLY A 88 14.85 -20.27 -4.45
C GLY A 88 15.75 -21.41 -3.96
N LEU A 89 17.01 -21.10 -3.66
CA LEU A 89 17.99 -22.07 -3.16
C LEU A 89 17.63 -22.58 -1.76
N VAL A 90 17.32 -21.69 -0.82
CA VAL A 90 16.97 -22.03 0.57
C VAL A 90 15.75 -22.96 0.61
N PHE A 91 14.74 -22.65 -0.19
CA PHE A 91 13.52 -23.46 -0.29
C PHE A 91 13.62 -24.63 -1.29
N LYS A 92 14.79 -24.84 -1.92
CA LYS A 92 15.05 -25.90 -2.91
C LYS A 92 14.02 -25.94 -4.05
N VAL A 93 13.64 -24.76 -4.54
CA VAL A 93 12.65 -24.59 -5.61
C VAL A 93 13.37 -24.59 -6.97
N ASP A 94 12.83 -25.32 -7.94
CA ASP A 94 13.32 -25.29 -9.33
C ASP A 94 13.29 -23.84 -9.88
N SER A 95 14.30 -23.49 -10.68
CA SER A 95 14.47 -22.13 -11.20
C SER A 95 13.24 -21.62 -11.97
N LYS A 96 12.60 -22.45 -12.80
CA LYS A 96 11.42 -22.04 -13.58
C LYS A 96 10.17 -21.91 -12.72
N ILE A 97 10.07 -22.70 -11.65
CA ILE A 97 9.00 -22.56 -10.66
C ILE A 97 9.22 -21.29 -9.85
N HIS A 98 10.46 -21.01 -9.44
CA HIS A 98 10.80 -19.80 -8.69
C HIS A 98 10.48 -18.53 -9.48
N GLU A 99 10.85 -18.46 -10.76
CA GLU A 99 10.50 -17.34 -11.65
C GLU A 99 8.99 -17.13 -11.75
N ARG A 100 8.22 -18.21 -11.94
CA ARG A 100 6.74 -18.14 -11.94
C ARG A 100 6.18 -17.66 -10.60
N ASN A 101 6.74 -18.11 -9.49
CA ASN A 101 6.32 -17.68 -8.17
C ASN A 101 6.57 -16.18 -7.95
N LEU A 102 7.69 -15.65 -8.45
CA LEU A 102 7.98 -14.21 -8.39
C LEU A 102 6.97 -13.40 -9.21
N LEU A 103 6.64 -13.84 -10.42
CA LEU A 103 5.61 -13.20 -11.25
C LEU A 103 4.22 -13.26 -10.59
N GLN A 104 3.88 -14.39 -9.96
CA GLN A 104 2.61 -14.53 -9.23
C GLN A 104 2.58 -13.64 -7.99
N ALA A 105 3.69 -13.51 -7.26
CA ALA A 105 3.80 -12.61 -6.13
C ALA A 105 3.66 -11.14 -6.57
N GLU A 106 4.31 -10.75 -7.67
CA GLU A 106 4.16 -9.43 -8.29
C GLU A 106 2.68 -9.14 -8.59
N GLN A 107 1.98 -10.07 -9.25
CA GLN A 107 0.57 -9.91 -9.55
C GLN A 107 -0.30 -9.84 -8.29
N SER A 108 0.04 -10.62 -7.25
CA SER A 108 -0.69 -10.60 -5.97
C SER A 108 -0.55 -9.25 -5.25
N ILE A 109 0.61 -8.60 -5.35
CA ILE A 109 0.84 -7.25 -4.82
C ILE A 109 -0.02 -6.23 -5.58
N LEU A 110 -0.07 -6.33 -6.92
CA LEU A 110 -0.89 -5.44 -7.75
C LEU A 110 -2.39 -5.61 -7.50
N ASP A 111 -2.85 -6.84 -7.26
CA ASP A 111 -4.25 -7.12 -6.93
C ASP A 111 -4.68 -6.50 -5.59
N GLY A 112 -3.74 -6.36 -4.65
CA GLY A 112 -3.97 -5.69 -3.38
C GLY A 112 -5.08 -6.31 -2.54
N THR A 113 -5.95 -5.46 -1.99
CA THR A 113 -7.09 -5.91 -1.19
C THR A 113 -8.33 -6.26 -2.02
N SER A 114 -8.28 -6.13 -3.36
CA SER A 114 -9.46 -6.34 -4.23
C SER A 114 -10.01 -7.77 -4.16
N LYS A 115 -9.14 -8.76 -3.88
CA LYS A 115 -9.48 -10.18 -3.74
C LYS A 115 -9.38 -10.68 -2.30
N TRP A 116 -9.19 -9.79 -1.33
CA TRP A 116 -8.99 -10.16 0.06
C TRP A 116 -10.28 -10.05 0.87
N SER A 117 -10.67 -11.12 1.54
CA SER A 117 -11.70 -11.11 2.58
C SER A 117 -11.39 -12.17 3.63
N ALA A 118 -11.59 -11.85 4.90
CA ALA A 118 -11.33 -12.77 6.02
C ALA A 118 -12.37 -12.55 7.13
N LYS A 119 -12.83 -13.64 7.75
CA LYS A 119 -13.61 -13.59 8.98
C LYS A 119 -12.66 -13.75 10.16
N ILE A 120 -12.60 -12.75 11.03
CA ILE A 120 -11.75 -12.73 12.21
C ILE A 120 -12.62 -13.04 13.42
N ALA A 121 -12.25 -14.04 14.21
CA ALA A 121 -12.85 -14.34 15.51
C ALA A 121 -11.84 -13.97 16.60
N ILE A 122 -12.24 -13.10 17.52
CA ILE A 122 -11.42 -12.66 18.65
C ILE A 122 -12.07 -13.24 19.92
N THR A 123 -11.38 -14.16 20.57
CA THR A 123 -11.76 -14.78 21.87
C THR A 123 -11.01 -14.16 23.02
#